data_AF-A0A1K1M0I1-F1
#
_entry.id   AF-A0A1K1M0I1-F1
#
_cell.length_a   1.000
_cell.length_b   1.000
_cell.length_c   1.000
_cell.angle_alpha   90.00
_cell.angle_beta   90.00
_cell.angle_gamma   90.00
#
_symmetry.space_group_name_H-M   'P 1'
#
loop_
_entity.id
_entity.type
_entity.pdbx_description
1 polymer ?
#
loop_
_entity_poly.entity_id
_entity_poly.type
_entity_poly.pdbx_seq_one_letter_code
_entity_poly.pdbx_strand_id
1 'polypeptide(L)'
;MKIEIELDDIDYGSVAAALMPVVGEKLKDAQNPMIRMLAARAGDSDFIVRTVNALPQDFKDKLIVSLLNKNEERMRASVTKFALSKGMRFRIRSVRASL
;
A
#
# COMPACT_ATOMS: atom_id res chain seq x y z
N MET A 1 -21.06 10.28 4.92
CA MET A 1 -20.03 11.23 4.49
C MET A 1 -18.90 10.47 3.82
N LYS A 2 -18.38 11.01 2.72
CA LYS A 2 -17.22 10.50 1.97
C LYS A 2 -16.20 11.63 1.88
N ILE A 3 -14.91 11.29 2.00
CA ILE A 3 -13.78 12.19 1.75
C ILE A 3 -12.99 11.54 0.63
N GLU A 4 -12.53 12.34 -0.33
CA GLU A 4 -11.63 11.92 -1.41
C GLU A 4 -10.30 12.63 -1.21
N ILE A 5 -9.21 11.88 -1.45
CA ILE A 5 -7.83 12.35 -1.30
C ILE A 5 -7.12 11.96 -2.60
N GLU A 6 -6.54 12.96 -3.25
CA GLU A 6 -5.69 12.77 -4.43
C GLU A 6 -4.22 12.70 -3.98
N LEU A 7 -3.46 11.81 -4.60
CA LEU A 7 -2.06 11.56 -4.29
C LEU A 7 -1.22 11.84 -5.53
N ASP A 8 -0.37 12.85 -5.43
CA ASP A 8 0.62 13.20 -6.46
C ASP A 8 2.04 12.82 -6.00
N ASP A 9 2.99 12.83 -6.93
CA ASP A 9 4.43 12.64 -6.67
C ASP A 9 4.77 11.40 -5.82
N ILE A 10 4.09 10.29 -6.12
CA ILE A 10 4.25 9.04 -5.37
C ILE A 10 5.65 8.45 -5.60
N ASP A 11 6.42 8.27 -4.53
CA ASP A 11 7.60 7.39 -4.55
C ASP A 11 7.16 5.93 -4.42
N TYR A 12 6.90 5.33 -5.57
CA TYR A 12 6.42 3.95 -5.69
C TYR A 12 7.34 2.94 -4.99
N GLY A 13 8.66 3.13 -5.05
CA GLY A 13 9.63 2.23 -4.46
C GLY A 13 9.51 2.22 -2.94
N SER A 14 9.48 3.39 -2.31
CA SER A 14 9.39 3.49 -0.84
C SER A 14 8.02 3.04 -0.32
N VAL A 15 6.92 3.39 -0.99
CA VAL A 15 5.58 2.92 -0.60
C VAL A 15 5.51 1.39 -0.69
N ALA A 16 6.04 0.79 -1.77
CA ALA A 16 6.08 -0.66 -1.89
C ALA A 16 6.95 -1.30 -0.81
N ALA A 17 8.15 -0.79 -0.54
CA ALA A 17 9.04 -1.33 0.49
C ALA A 17 8.42 -1.28 1.90
N ALA A 18 7.65 -0.23 2.21
CA ALA A 18 6.96 -0.12 3.49
C ALA A 18 5.76 -1.08 3.63
N LEU A 19 5.01 -1.28 2.54
CA LEU A 19 3.76 -2.04 2.58
C LEU A 19 3.94 -3.54 2.30
N MET A 20 4.91 -3.92 1.48
CA MET A 20 5.18 -5.32 1.10
C MET A 20 5.44 -6.26 2.29
N PRO A 21 6.24 -5.92 3.33
CA PRO A 21 6.41 -6.78 4.51
C PRO A 21 5.09 -7.06 5.23
N VAL A 22 4.16 -6.11 5.18
CA VAL A 22 2.90 -6.14 5.92
C VAL A 22 1.86 -7.03 5.23
N VAL A 23 1.88 -7.08 3.90
CA VAL A 23 0.91 -7.85 3.10
C VAL A 23 1.55 -8.98 2.29
N GLY A 24 2.86 -9.18 2.40
CA GLY A 24 3.65 -10.15 1.63
C GLY A 24 3.12 -11.57 1.76
N GLU A 25 2.74 -12.00 2.99
CA GLU A 25 2.10 -13.30 3.22
C GLU A 25 0.79 -13.46 2.44
N LYS A 26 -0.02 -12.39 2.34
CA LYS A 26 -1.27 -12.37 1.56
C LYS A 26 -1.05 -12.17 0.05
N LEU A 27 0.21 -12.03 -0.38
CA LEU A 27 0.62 -11.80 -1.76
C LEU A 27 1.42 -12.97 -2.34
N LYS A 28 1.84 -13.94 -1.52
CA LYS A 28 2.49 -15.17 -2.00
C LYS A 28 1.60 -15.97 -2.96
N ASP A 29 0.29 -15.87 -2.79
CA ASP A 29 -0.71 -16.51 -3.66
C ASP A 29 -1.17 -15.62 -4.82
N ALA A 30 -0.52 -14.47 -5.05
CA ALA A 30 -0.87 -13.60 -6.17
C ALA A 30 -0.63 -14.33 -7.50
N GLN A 31 -1.62 -14.28 -8.41
CA GLN A 31 -1.47 -14.89 -9.74
C GLN A 31 -0.28 -14.29 -10.51
N ASN A 32 0.03 -13.02 -10.26
CA ASN A 32 1.13 -12.31 -10.90
C ASN A 32 2.51 -12.75 -10.38
N PRO A 33 3.39 -13.32 -11.24
CA PRO A 33 4.73 -13.77 -10.85
C PRO A 33 5.62 -12.68 -10.25
N MET A 34 5.53 -11.43 -10.74
CA MET A 34 6.32 -10.32 -10.22
C MET A 34 5.93 -9.97 -8.79
N ILE A 35 4.63 -9.99 -8.48
CA ILE A 35 4.13 -9.74 -7.13
C ILE A 35 4.60 -10.85 -6.17
N ARG A 36 4.61 -12.11 -6.63
CA ARG A 36 5.14 -13.24 -5.85
C ARG A 36 6.64 -13.09 -5.58
N MET A 37 7.42 -12.67 -6.58
CA MET A 37 8.85 -12.42 -6.42
C MET A 37 9.12 -11.31 -5.40
N LEU A 38 8.41 -10.19 -5.49
CA LEU A 38 8.50 -9.10 -4.53
C LEU A 38 8.10 -9.58 -3.13
N ALA A 39 7.06 -10.40 -3.01
CA ALA A 39 6.58 -10.92 -1.72
C ALA A 39 7.56 -11.92 -1.10
N ALA A 40 8.23 -12.75 -1.91
CA ALA A 40 9.25 -13.68 -1.45
C ALA A 40 10.49 -12.94 -0.87
N ARG A 41 10.74 -11.71 -1.33
CA ARG A 41 11.83 -10.85 -0.86
C ARG A 41 11.30 -9.64 -0.08
N ALA A 42 10.14 -9.79 0.58
CA ALA A 42 9.48 -8.69 1.27
C ALA A 42 10.33 -8.04 2.39
N GLY A 43 11.33 -8.74 2.92
CA GLY A 43 12.26 -8.18 3.93
C GLY A 43 13.44 -7.37 3.37
N ASP A 44 13.64 -7.36 2.04
CA ASP A 44 14.76 -6.69 1.37
C ASP A 44 14.26 -5.39 0.72
N SER A 45 14.29 -4.30 1.49
CA SER A 45 13.75 -3.00 1.08
C SER A 45 14.46 -2.46 -0.17
N ASP A 46 15.79 -2.58 -0.24
CA ASP A 46 16.58 -2.09 -1.38
C ASP A 46 16.23 -2.83 -2.67
N PHE A 47 16.03 -4.15 -2.58
CA PHE A 47 15.56 -4.94 -3.72
C PHE A 47 14.18 -4.50 -4.18
N ILE A 48 13.24 -4.27 -3.26
CA ILE A 48 11.88 -3.84 -3.61
C ILE A 48 11.91 -2.48 -4.29
N VAL A 49 12.61 -1.50 -3.70
CA VAL A 49 12.72 -0.14 -4.25
C VAL A 49 13.27 -0.20 -5.68
N ARG A 50 14.40 -0.88 -5.89
CA ARG A 50 15.04 -0.99 -7.21
C ARG A 50 14.12 -1.68 -8.23
N THR A 51 13.51 -2.79 -7.82
CA THR A 51 12.64 -3.57 -8.72
C THR A 51 11.42 -2.76 -9.10
N VAL A 52 10.72 -2.17 -8.14
CA VAL A 52 9.50 -1.40 -8.39
C VAL A 52 9.79 -0.17 -9.25
N ASN A 53 10.90 0.53 -9.00
CA ASN A 53 11.27 1.71 -9.79
C ASN A 53 11.57 1.39 -11.25
N ALA A 54 12.01 0.17 -11.56
CA ALA A 54 12.25 -0.30 -12.92
C ALA A 54 10.98 -0.76 -13.67
N LEU A 55 9.83 -0.88 -12.99
CA LEU A 55 8.59 -1.34 -13.62
C LEU A 55 7.94 -0.26 -14.50
N PRO A 56 7.14 -0.65 -15.51
CA PRO A 56 6.31 0.30 -16.26
C PRO A 56 5.34 1.05 -15.34
N GLN A 57 5.00 2.29 -15.71
CA GLN A 57 4.15 3.17 -14.90
C GLN A 57 2.81 2.53 -14.53
N ASP A 58 2.07 2.01 -15.52
CA ASP A 58 0.80 1.30 -15.30
C ASP A 58 0.90 0.16 -14.30
N PHE A 59 2.07 -0.50 -14.24
CA PHE A 59 2.30 -1.59 -13.31
C PHE A 59 2.55 -1.07 -11.90
N LYS A 60 3.35 0.00 -11.78
CA LYS A 60 3.59 0.68 -10.49
C LYS A 60 2.28 1.15 -9.88
N ASP A 61 1.43 1.80 -10.67
CA ASP A 61 0.13 2.30 -10.28
C ASP A 61 -0.80 1.19 -9.77
N LYS A 62 -0.95 0.12 -10.56
CA LYS A 62 -1.75 -1.05 -10.15
C LYS A 62 -1.19 -1.74 -8.91
N LEU A 63 0.13 -1.82 -8.79
CA LEU A 63 0.79 -2.41 -7.62
C LEU A 63 0.47 -1.60 -6.36
N ILE A 64 0.66 -0.28 -6.38
CA ILE A 64 0.40 0.58 -5.23
C ILE A 64 -1.06 0.56 -4.83
N VAL A 65 -1.99 0.64 -5.80
CA VAL A 65 -3.43 0.50 -5.52
C VAL A 65 -3.74 -0.82 -4.83
N SER A 66 -3.15 -1.93 -5.29
CA SER A 66 -3.31 -3.24 -4.66
C SER A 66 -2.74 -3.28 -3.24
N LEU A 67 -1.55 -2.73 -3.02
CA LEU A 67 -0.90 -2.67 -1.72
C LEU A 67 -1.68 -1.81 -0.72
N LEU A 68 -2.16 -0.64 -1.14
CA LEU A 68 -2.99 0.24 -0.31
C LEU A 68 -4.29 -0.46 0.07
N ASN A 69 -5.01 -1.03 -0.89
CA ASN A 69 -6.27 -1.73 -0.62
C ASN A 69 -6.08 -2.96 0.29
N LYS A 70 -4.98 -3.71 0.15
CA LYS A 70 -4.66 -4.82 1.07
C LYS A 70 -4.25 -4.35 2.48
N ASN A 71 -3.85 -3.09 2.62
CA ASN A 71 -3.54 -2.44 3.90
C ASN A 71 -4.69 -1.58 4.46
N GLU A 72 -5.90 -1.65 3.88
CA GLU A 72 -7.07 -0.85 4.26
C GLU A 72 -7.31 -0.84 5.77
N GLU A 73 -7.29 -2.02 6.40
CA GLU A 73 -7.57 -2.17 7.82
C GLU A 73 -6.57 -1.39 8.69
N ARG A 74 -5.28 -1.43 8.34
CA ARG A 74 -4.23 -0.72 9.06
C ARG A 74 -4.34 0.79 8.85
N MET A 75 -4.61 1.23 7.63
CA MET A 75 -4.83 2.66 7.36
C MET A 75 -6.03 3.18 8.14
N ARG A 76 -7.15 2.43 8.14
CA ARG A 76 -8.35 2.75 8.92
C ARG A 76 -8.05 2.87 10.41
N ALA A 77 -7.29 1.93 10.97
CA ALA A 77 -6.88 1.94 12.37
C ALA A 77 -5.98 3.15 12.69
N SER A 78 -4.98 3.43 11.85
CA SER A 78 -4.06 4.56 12.02
C SER A 78 -4.77 5.91 11.97
N VAL A 79 -5.65 6.13 10.99
CA VAL A 79 -6.43 7.39 10.87
C VAL A 79 -7.38 7.54 12.05
N THR A 80 -8.05 6.46 12.48
CA THR A 80 -8.93 6.50 13.65
C THR A 80 -8.15 6.82 14.93
N LYS A 81 -6.98 6.20 15.12
CA LYS A 81 -6.10 6.48 16.27
C LYS A 81 -5.60 7.93 16.27
N PHE A 82 -5.23 8.46 15.10
CA PHE A 82 -4.84 9.85 14.94
C PHE A 82 -5.99 10.81 15.25
N ALA A 83 -7.21 10.51 14.79
CA ALA A 83 -8.38 11.34 15.09
C ALA A 83 -8.62 11.45 16.60
N LEU A 84 -8.60 10.31 17.28
CA LEU A 84 -8.79 10.23 18.73
C LEU A 84 -7.70 11.00 19.50
N SER A 85 -6.44 10.92 19.07
CA SER A 85 -5.34 11.66 19.72
C SER A 85 -5.44 13.17 19.55
N LYS A 86 -6.24 13.64 18.58
CA LYS A 86 -6.55 15.06 18.36
C LYS A 86 -7.91 15.48 18.93
N GLY A 87 -8.56 14.62 19.71
CA GLY A 87 -9.89 14.89 20.30
C GLY A 87 -11.05 14.80 19.30
N MET A 88 -10.78 14.39 18.05
CA MET A 88 -11.80 14.17 17.04
C MET A 88 -12.44 12.79 17.22
N ARG A 89 -13.77 12.73 17.26
CA ARG A 89 -14.53 11.48 17.43
C ARG A 89 -15.25 11.10 16.14
N PHE A 90 -14.55 10.38 15.27
CA PHE A 90 -15.15 9.72 14.11
C PHE A 90 -14.51 8.35 13.88
N ARG A 91 -15.17 7.52 13.07
CA ARG A 91 -14.68 6.22 12.64
C ARG A 91 -14.59 6.22 11.12
N ILE A 92 -13.46 5.80 10.58
CA ILE A 92 -13.34 5.53 9.15
C ILE A 92 -14.06 4.20 8.87
N ARG A 93 -15.02 4.20 7.94
CA ARG A 93 -15.77 2.98 7.57
C ARG A 93 -14.99 2.08 6.62
N SER A 94 -14.34 2.69 5.63
CA SER A 94 -13.49 2.01 4.66
C SER A 94 -12.48 2.99 4.07
N VAL A 95 -11.34 2.48 3.64
CA VAL A 95 -10.35 3.19 2.80
C VAL A 95 -10.24 2.46 1.47
N ARG A 96 -10.25 3.18 0.35
CA ARG A 96 -10.10 2.59 -0.98
C ARG A 96 -9.17 3.44 -1.82
N ALA A 97 -8.24 2.77 -2.50
CA ALA A 97 -7.41 3.34 -3.54
C ALA A 97 -7.93 2.90 -4.91
N SER A 98 -7.87 3.80 -5.89
CA SER A 98 -8.22 3.60 -7.29
C SER A 98 -7.36 4.50 -8.18
N LEU A 99 -7.30 4.16 -9.46
CA LEU A 99 -6.73 5.00 -10.52
C LEU A 99 -7.84 5.83 -11.18
#